data_AF-A0A3A6GGJ4-F1
#
_entry.id   AF-A0A3A6GGJ4-F1
#
_cell.length_a   1.000
_cell.length_b   1.000
_cell.length_c   1.000
_cell.angle_alpha   90.00
_cell.angle_beta   90.00
_cell.angle_gamma   90.00
#
_symmetry.space_group_name_H-M   'P 1'
#
loop_
_entity.id
_entity.type
_entity.pdbx_description
1 polymer ?
#
loop_
_entity_poly.entity_id
_entity_poly.type
_entity_poly.pdbx_seq_one_letter_code
_entity_poly.pdbx_strand_id
1 'polypeptide(L)'
;MQRNKSNEIARDIIRTAKETFNEKINNITLFNLTDEPYKMFSIKCTIYNYFVLVFNYDRGHFGCNIVCGDDAIALPNDREWDNDCDFAAFWKNVDEQIRLRIPDKYLQAYGWL
;
A
#
# COMPACT_ATOMS: atom_id res chain seq x y z
N MET A 1 6.39 -7.67 25.50
CA MET A 1 5.31 -7.41 24.53
C MET A 1 5.37 -8.52 23.49
N GLN A 2 4.34 -9.36 23.40
CA GLN A 2 4.28 -10.48 22.45
C GLN A 2 4.42 -9.92 21.02
N ARG A 3 5.24 -10.53 20.15
CA ARG A 3 5.32 -10.13 18.75
C ARG A 3 4.03 -10.58 18.06
N ASN A 4 3.15 -9.63 17.79
CA ASN A 4 1.91 -9.85 17.04
C ASN A 4 2.24 -10.23 15.59
N LYS A 5 1.69 -11.33 15.08
CA LYS A 5 2.02 -11.86 13.73
C LYS A 5 1.58 -10.90 12.63
N SER A 6 0.44 -10.24 12.80
CA SER A 6 -0.03 -9.15 11.93
C SER A 6 0.95 -7.99 11.85
N ASN A 7 1.63 -7.64 12.95
CA ASN A 7 2.63 -6.57 12.97
C ASN A 7 3.88 -6.94 12.16
N GLU A 8 4.29 -8.21 12.17
CA GLU A 8 5.42 -8.68 11.36
C GLU A 8 5.11 -8.57 9.85
N ILE A 9 3.91 -9.01 9.44
CA ILE A 9 3.44 -8.90 8.06
C ILE A 9 3.33 -7.43 7.64
N ALA A 10 2.71 -6.58 8.48
CA ALA A 10 2.60 -5.15 8.21
C ALA A 10 3.97 -4.48 8.04
N ARG A 11 4.97 -4.86 8.85
CA ARG A 11 6.34 -4.34 8.73
C ARG A 11 6.99 -4.73 7.40
N ASP A 12 6.78 -5.96 6.95
CA ASP A 12 7.32 -6.42 5.67
C ASP A 12 6.70 -5.67 4.48
N ILE A 13 5.38 -5.50 4.51
CA ILE A 13 4.64 -4.74 3.51
C ILE A 13 5.08 -3.27 3.50
N ILE A 14 5.26 -2.64 4.67
CA ILE A 14 5.76 -1.26 4.76
C ILE A 14 7.20 -1.15 4.27
N ARG A 15 8.06 -2.12 4.59
CA ARG A 15 9.45 -2.16 4.13
C ARG A 15 9.51 -2.20 2.61
N THR A 16 8.83 -3.16 1.99
CA THR A 16 8.80 -3.34 0.54
C THR A 16 8.17 -2.14 -0.17
N ALA A 17 7.17 -1.49 0.44
CA ALA A 17 6.62 -0.23 -0.06
C ALA A 17 7.68 0.88 -0.08
N LYS A 18 8.43 1.05 1.02
CA LYS A 18 9.51 2.04 1.10
C LYS A 18 10.63 1.76 0.11
N GLU A 19 11.00 0.50 -0.09
CA GLU A 19 12.00 0.10 -1.08
C GLU A 19 11.54 0.39 -2.51
N THR A 20 10.24 0.21 -2.79
CA THR A 20 9.66 0.43 -4.13
C THR A 20 9.48 1.93 -4.43
N PHE A 21 8.95 2.70 -3.50
CA PHE A 21 8.59 4.10 -3.72
C PHE A 21 9.64 5.10 -3.24
N ASN A 22 10.57 4.71 -2.36
CA ASN A 22 11.62 5.56 -1.80
C ASN A 22 11.08 6.93 -1.33
N GLU A 23 11.50 8.04 -1.95
CA GLU A 23 11.06 9.40 -1.60
C GLU A 23 9.61 9.72 -2.02
N LYS A 24 8.98 8.84 -2.82
CA LYS A 24 7.62 8.99 -3.36
C LYS A 24 6.55 8.50 -2.38
N ILE A 25 6.90 7.88 -1.26
CA ILE A 25 5.96 7.44 -0.23
C ILE A 25 6.17 8.20 1.08
N ASN A 26 5.10 8.80 1.60
CA ASN A 26 5.10 9.60 2.82
C ASN A 26 3.91 9.26 3.73
N ASN A 27 3.91 9.79 4.96
CA ASN A 27 2.77 9.72 5.90
C ASN A 27 2.24 8.31 6.19
N ILE A 28 3.12 7.31 6.23
CA ILE A 28 2.75 5.92 6.46
C ILE A 28 2.21 5.75 7.89
N THR A 29 0.97 5.28 8.00
CA THR A 29 0.27 5.03 9.26
C THR A 29 -0.32 3.62 9.26
N LEU A 30 0.01 2.82 10.28
CA LEU A 30 -0.59 1.51 10.53
C LEU A 30 -1.76 1.67 11.51
N PHE A 31 -2.93 1.13 11.18
CA PHE A 31 -4.13 1.20 12.02
C PHE A 31 -4.98 -0.07 11.88
N ASN A 32 -5.98 -0.21 12.76
CA ASN A 32 -6.85 -1.40 12.84
C ASN A 32 -6.09 -2.73 12.96
N LEU A 33 -4.90 -2.71 13.57
CA LEU A 33 -4.05 -3.89 13.77
C LEU A 33 -4.66 -4.83 14.83
N THR A 34 -5.07 -6.02 14.41
CA THR A 34 -5.52 -7.08 15.31
C THR A 34 -5.06 -8.45 14.81
N ASP A 35 -4.82 -9.37 15.75
CA ASP A 35 -4.60 -10.80 15.47
C ASP A 35 -5.86 -11.65 15.73
N GLU A 36 -6.86 -11.09 16.41
CA GLU A 36 -8.09 -11.78 16.85
C GLU A 36 -9.34 -11.05 16.32
N PRO A 37 -10.37 -11.74 15.81
CA PRO A 37 -10.45 -13.19 15.58
C PRO A 37 -9.59 -13.67 14.41
N TYR A 38 -9.06 -12.73 13.61
CA TYR A 38 -8.15 -13.00 12.50
C TYR A 38 -7.14 -11.87 12.39
N LYS A 39 -6.05 -12.14 11.68
CA LYS A 39 -5.05 -11.12 11.33
C LYS A 39 -5.67 -10.12 10.38
N MET A 40 -5.80 -8.89 10.83
CA MET A 40 -6.31 -7.77 10.05
C MET A 40 -5.51 -6.51 10.38
N PHE A 41 -5.27 -5.69 9.37
CA PHE A 41 -4.71 -4.34 9.54
C PHE A 41 -4.92 -3.52 8.28
N SER A 42 -4.77 -2.21 8.44
CA SER A 42 -4.78 -1.27 7.33
C SER A 42 -3.54 -0.37 7.40
N ILE A 43 -2.99 -0.03 6.24
CA ILE A 43 -1.88 0.92 6.10
C ILE A 43 -2.38 2.08 5.24
N LYS A 44 -2.31 3.29 5.78
CA LYS A 44 -2.56 4.52 5.05
C LYS A 44 -1.24 5.17 4.69
N CYS A 45 -1.08 5.63 3.46
CA CYS A 45 0.09 6.38 3.04
C CYS A 45 -0.26 7.43 1.97
N THR A 46 0.65 8.37 1.75
CA THR A 46 0.60 9.31 0.64
C THR A 46 1.62 8.86 -0.40
N ILE A 47 1.19 8.70 -1.66
CA ILE A 47 2.04 8.30 -2.78
C ILE A 47 2.14 9.45 -3.79
N TYR A 48 3.37 9.72 -4.25
CA TYR A 48 3.76 10.83 -5.14
C TYR A 48 3.31 12.21 -4.65
N ASN A 49 3.06 12.40 -3.35
CA ASN A 49 2.42 13.61 -2.82
C ASN A 49 1.12 14.00 -3.56
N TYR A 50 0.44 13.01 -4.17
CA TYR A 50 -0.70 13.22 -5.04
C TYR A 50 -1.92 12.42 -4.58
N PHE A 51 -1.75 11.12 -4.35
CA PHE A 51 -2.83 10.24 -3.87
C PHE A 51 -2.62 9.82 -2.43
N VAL A 52 -3.73 9.67 -1.72
CA VAL A 52 -3.77 8.95 -0.44
C VAL A 52 -4.23 7.53 -0.73
N LEU A 53 -3.44 6.54 -0.35
CA LEU A 53 -3.77 5.13 -0.47
C LEU A 53 -4.12 4.52 0.88
N VAL A 54 -5.04 3.56 0.84
CA VAL A 54 -5.24 2.60 1.93
C VAL A 54 -5.01 1.19 1.39
N PHE A 55 -4.05 0.51 1.96
CA PHE A 55 -3.85 -0.93 1.84
C PHE A 55 -4.61 -1.61 2.97
N ASN A 56 -5.41 -2.63 2.65
CA ASN A 56 -6.12 -3.44 3.63
C ASN A 56 -5.63 -4.88 3.56
N TYR A 57 -5.43 -5.50 4.72
CA TYR A 57 -5.14 -6.92 4.86
C TYR A 57 -6.19 -7.54 5.78
N ASP A 58 -6.81 -8.62 5.33
CA ASP A 58 -7.80 -9.40 6.07
C ASP A 58 -7.66 -10.89 5.77
N ARG A 59 -7.28 -11.69 6.77
CA ARG A 59 -7.21 -13.16 6.68
C ARG A 59 -6.34 -13.67 5.52
N GLY A 60 -5.30 -12.92 5.15
CA GLY A 60 -4.41 -13.24 4.02
C GLY A 60 -4.84 -12.66 2.69
N HIS A 61 -6.08 -12.17 2.57
CA HIS A 61 -6.52 -11.37 1.43
C HIS A 61 -6.07 -9.92 1.61
N PHE A 62 -5.66 -9.26 0.53
CA PHE A 62 -5.29 -7.85 0.60
C PHE A 62 -5.53 -7.10 -0.71
N GLY A 63 -5.56 -5.77 -0.60
CA GLY A 63 -5.65 -4.88 -1.75
C GLY A 63 -5.42 -3.42 -1.40
N CYS A 64 -5.22 -2.60 -2.43
CA CYS A 64 -5.02 -1.16 -2.33
C CYS A 64 -6.17 -0.39 -2.96
N ASN A 65 -6.49 0.76 -2.39
CA ASN A 65 -7.44 1.71 -2.96
C ASN A 65 -6.94 3.14 -2.80
N ILE A 66 -7.30 4.01 -3.76
CA ILE A 66 -7.15 5.46 -3.66
C ILE A 66 -8.35 5.99 -2.87
N VAL A 67 -8.09 6.78 -1.83
CA VAL A 67 -9.13 7.43 -1.04
C VAL A 67 -9.65 8.67 -1.77
N CYS A 68 -10.97 8.79 -1.90
CA CYS A 68 -11.67 9.88 -2.57
C CYS A 68 -12.81 10.43 -1.68
N GLY A 69 -12.45 11.13 -0.60
CA GLY A 69 -13.43 11.59 0.38
C GLY A 69 -14.00 10.40 1.18
N ASP A 70 -15.32 10.23 1.12
CA ASP A 70 -16.01 9.09 1.74
C ASP A 70 -15.98 7.82 0.86
N ASP A 71 -15.58 7.96 -0.40
CA ASP A 71 -15.47 6.87 -1.36
C ASP A 71 -14.02 6.41 -1.55
N ALA A 72 -13.85 5.27 -2.23
CA ALA A 72 -12.54 4.76 -2.61
C ALA A 72 -12.57 4.14 -4.02
N ILE A 73 -11.47 4.32 -4.75
CA ILE A 73 -11.24 3.68 -6.05
C ILE A 73 -10.28 2.52 -5.83
N ALA A 74 -10.78 1.29 -5.95
CA ALA A 74 -9.94 0.10 -5.88
C ALA A 74 -8.89 0.13 -7.00
N LEU A 75 -7.64 -0.14 -6.66
CA LEU A 75 -6.58 -0.35 -7.64
C LEU A 75 -6.63 -1.82 -8.07
N PRO A 76 -6.74 -2.09 -9.39
CA PRO A 76 -6.65 -3.46 -9.87
C PRO A 76 -5.28 -4.00 -9.51
N ASN A 77 -5.24 -5.23 -9.03
CA ASN A 77 -4.01 -5.95 -8.77
C ASN A 77 -4.18 -7.39 -9.25
N ASP A 78 -3.07 -8.04 -9.54
CA ASP A 78 -2.99 -9.45 -9.96
C ASP A 78 -2.61 -10.38 -8.79
N ARG A 79 -2.50 -9.82 -7.57
CA ARG A 79 -2.02 -10.47 -6.36
C ARG A 79 -2.88 -10.02 -5.18
N GLU A 80 -3.84 -10.87 -4.83
CA GLU A 80 -4.81 -10.59 -3.76
C GLU A 80 -4.62 -11.45 -2.51
N TRP A 81 -3.69 -12.41 -2.53
CA TRP A 81 -3.48 -13.40 -1.47
C TRP A 81 -2.02 -13.45 -1.03
N ASP A 82 -1.78 -13.54 0.27
CA ASP A 82 -0.43 -13.43 0.87
C ASP A 82 0.41 -14.70 0.79
N ASN A 83 -0.19 -15.86 0.55
CA ASN A 83 0.51 -17.13 0.36
C ASN A 83 1.55 -17.00 -0.79
N ASP A 84 2.82 -16.92 -0.42
CA ASP A 84 3.97 -16.70 -1.31
C ASP A 84 3.91 -15.40 -2.15
N CYS A 85 3.22 -14.37 -1.65
CA CYS A 85 3.17 -13.09 -2.35
C CYS A 85 4.52 -12.37 -2.33
N ASP A 86 5.03 -12.06 -3.52
CA ASP A 86 6.08 -11.06 -3.68
C ASP A 86 5.48 -9.65 -3.52
N PHE A 87 5.58 -9.09 -2.32
CA PHE A 87 5.10 -7.74 -2.03
C PHE A 87 5.81 -6.66 -2.84
N ALA A 88 7.06 -6.87 -3.27
CA ALA A 88 7.73 -5.91 -4.15
C ALA A 88 7.09 -5.90 -5.54
N ALA A 89 6.72 -7.07 -6.08
CA ALA A 89 5.97 -7.16 -7.33
C ALA A 89 4.56 -6.52 -7.20
N PHE A 90 3.87 -6.74 -6.08
CA PHE A 90 2.61 -6.06 -5.78
C PHE A 90 2.76 -4.54 -5.79
N TRP A 91 3.75 -3.98 -5.07
CA TRP A 91 3.95 -2.53 -5.02
C TRP A 91 4.36 -1.94 -6.36
N LYS A 92 5.09 -2.67 -7.20
CA LYS A 92 5.36 -2.25 -8.60
C LYS A 92 4.08 -2.16 -9.43
N ASN A 93 3.18 -3.13 -9.31
CA ASN A 93 1.88 -3.05 -9.99
C ASN A 93 1.06 -1.84 -9.50
N VAL A 94 1.07 -1.57 -8.18
CA VAL A 94 0.46 -0.36 -7.62
C VAL A 94 1.11 0.91 -8.18
N ASP A 95 2.44 0.96 -8.31
CA ASP A 95 3.16 2.09 -8.90
C ASP A 95 2.72 2.36 -10.34
N GLU A 96 2.66 1.32 -11.18
CA GLU A 96 2.18 1.40 -12.56
C GLU A 96 0.75 1.97 -12.63
N GLN A 97 -0.16 1.43 -11.81
CA GLN A 97 -1.54 1.92 -11.75
C GLN A 97 -1.63 3.38 -11.31
N ILE A 98 -0.80 3.78 -10.35
CA ILE A 98 -0.79 5.16 -9.86
C ILE A 98 -0.23 6.11 -10.90
N ARG A 99 0.89 5.77 -11.55
CA ARG A 99 1.50 6.60 -12.60
C ARG A 99 0.54 6.84 -13.78
N LEU A 100 -0.28 5.86 -14.17
CA LEU A 100 -1.31 6.04 -15.21
C LEU A 100 -2.37 7.10 -14.87
N ARG A 101 -2.50 7.47 -13.60
CA ARG A 101 -3.52 8.40 -13.09
C ARG A 101 -2.94 9.77 -12.73
N ILE A 102 -1.61 9.90 -12.63
CA ILE A 102 -0.94 11.17 -12.35
C ILE A 102 -0.49 11.79 -13.67
N PRO A 103 -0.77 13.09 -13.93
CA PRO A 103 -0.28 13.74 -15.14
C PRO A 103 1.25 13.71 -15.25
N ASP A 104 1.79 13.34 -16.42
CA ASP A 104 3.24 13.28 -16.66
C ASP A 104 3.96 14.58 -16.32
N LYS A 105 3.34 15.74 -16.62
CA LYS A 105 3.90 17.07 -16.28
C LYS A 105 4.14 17.25 -14.78
N TYR A 106 3.32 16.61 -13.95
CA TYR A 106 3.49 16.63 -12.50
C TYR A 106 4.68 15.75 -12.11
N LEU A 107 4.71 14.49 -12.60
CA LEU A 107 5.83 13.58 -12.34
C LEU A 107 7.17 14.17 -12.78
N GLN A 108 7.22 14.81 -13.95
CA GLN A 108 8.42 15.46 -14.48
C GLN A 108 8.88 16.63 -13.60
N ALA A 109 7.96 17.46 -13.08
CA ALA A 109 8.30 18.60 -12.23
C ALA A 109 8.96 18.18 -10.90
N TYR A 110 8.68 16.96 -10.43
CA TYR A 110 9.26 16.39 -9.22
C TYR A 110 10.41 15.39 -9.50
N GLY A 111 10.79 15.19 -10.77
CA GLY A 111 11.88 14.27 -11.15
C GLY A 111 11.52 12.79 -10.99
N TRP A 112 10.24 12.45 -11.12
CA TRP A 112 9.71 11.10 -10.89
C TRP A 112 9.34 10.32 -12.16
N LEU A 113 9.37 10.97 -13.32
CA LEU A 113 9.14 10.32 -14.61
C LEU A 113 10.37 9.50 -15.02
#